data_AF-A0A0W0VEJ9-F1
#
_entry.id   AF-A0A0W0VEJ9-F1
#
_cell.length_a   1.000
_cell.length_b   1.000
_cell.length_c   1.000
_cell.angle_alpha   90.00
_cell.angle_beta   90.00
_cell.angle_gamma   90.00
#
_symmetry.space_group_name_H-M   'P 1'
#
loop_
_entity.id
_entity.type
_entity.pdbx_description
1 polymer ?
#
loop_
_entity_poly.entity_id
_entity_poly.type
_entity_poly.pdbx_seq_one_letter_code
_entity_poly.pdbx_strand_id
1 'polypeptide(L)'
;MNSEIQLETYLQELTQHRLSSQLKLVAAWDGLSIETHIKILSTDVYIPDEVISKGLDSPNDYVRYLCAERFFCSSNLEQQTEVDKERLEKISNDKCIIVKFTHCPSKEIHVREKNKDGHDILVLNPENFFSMHPAEQILYFSMLSVRDGEEIAAIIEWGFNNQIDQKHLANLIGELAHNFNKDKLDDSFSEDGYTEYLYARNLEALWKLVPKLGETKLARYLVWSLPTYAFFLEETLFEDLMKLLPKKLAVILLNRSDFYYFDLRKKISTSKDEFFDDEIKNAAASKLEDPVIISIEKQEKRESFKNIVLIGMFIFGLICSYLDVKRWGTFVCIAIPSIVWVTQWIKQTLNNLIDDIVKKAAKQIKERSDSMNVLDEIA
;
A
#
# COMPACT_ATOMS: atom_id res chain seq x y z
N MET A 1 3.41 11.37 -5.32
CA MET A 1 4.33 12.46 -5.71
C MET A 1 4.87 13.11 -4.45
N ASN A 2 5.90 12.53 -3.84
CA ASN A 2 6.78 13.34 -2.99
C ASN A 2 7.52 14.25 -3.95
N SER A 3 7.12 15.51 -4.05
CA SER A 3 7.96 16.49 -4.75
C SER A 3 9.30 16.47 -4.03
N GLU A 4 10.34 15.99 -4.72
CA GLU A 4 11.71 16.04 -4.22
C GLU A 4 11.93 17.43 -3.63
N ILE A 5 12.31 17.50 -2.35
CA ILE A 5 12.44 18.78 -1.65
C ILE A 5 13.56 19.55 -2.34
N GLN A 6 13.20 20.47 -3.23
CA GLN A 6 14.16 21.21 -4.02
C GLN A 6 14.81 22.28 -3.14
N LEU A 7 16.05 22.00 -2.73
CA LEU A 7 16.94 22.99 -2.16
C LEU A 7 17.41 23.95 -3.24
N GLU A 8 17.48 25.23 -2.89
CA GLU A 8 18.05 26.26 -3.76
C GLU A 8 19.47 25.87 -4.16
N THR A 9 19.87 26.16 -5.41
CA THR A 9 21.10 25.64 -6.01
C THR A 9 22.35 25.91 -5.17
N TYR A 10 22.43 27.05 -4.48
CA TYR A 10 23.57 27.39 -3.62
C TYR A 10 23.58 26.64 -2.27
N LEU A 11 22.44 26.10 -1.82
CA LEU A 11 22.32 25.28 -0.61
C LEU A 11 22.61 23.81 -0.87
N GLN A 12 22.52 23.36 -2.13
CA GLN A 12 22.82 21.97 -2.51
C GLN A 12 24.25 21.55 -2.14
N GLU A 13 25.18 22.49 -2.03
CA GLU A 13 26.54 22.18 -1.56
C GLU A 13 26.55 21.70 -0.10
N LEU A 14 25.63 22.19 0.74
CA LEU A 14 25.57 21.86 2.17
C LEU A 14 25.10 20.43 2.44
N THR A 15 24.36 19.83 1.51
CA THR A 15 23.77 18.50 1.65
C THR A 15 24.55 17.41 0.93
N GLN A 16 25.72 17.70 0.36
CA GLN A 16 26.55 16.67 -0.26
C GLN A 16 27.20 15.76 0.79
N HIS A 17 27.38 14.47 0.46
CA HIS A 17 28.13 13.50 1.26
C HIS A 17 29.66 13.73 1.21
N ARG A 18 30.10 14.96 1.50
CA ARG A 18 31.52 15.35 1.57
C ARG A 18 31.80 15.97 2.92
N LEU A 19 32.97 15.68 3.49
CA LEU A 19 33.39 16.26 4.76
C LEU A 19 33.40 17.80 4.72
N SER A 20 33.85 18.40 3.60
CA SER A 20 33.82 19.85 3.42
C SER A 20 32.40 20.43 3.46
N SER A 21 31.42 19.70 2.94
CA SER A 21 30.01 20.11 2.95
C SER A 21 29.42 20.03 4.35
N GLN A 22 29.75 18.97 5.10
CA GLN A 22 29.37 18.83 6.50
C GLN A 22 29.93 19.97 7.36
N LEU A 23 31.22 20.30 7.20
CA LEU A 23 31.83 21.44 7.90
C LEU A 23 31.17 22.78 7.54
N LYS A 24 30.83 22.97 6.26
CA LYS A 24 30.09 24.16 5.80
C LYS A 24 28.70 24.23 6.42
N LEU A 25 27.99 23.11 6.51
CA LEU A 25 26.67 23.05 7.13
C LEU A 25 26.74 23.43 8.61
N VAL A 26 27.68 22.86 9.37
CA VAL A 26 27.89 23.19 10.79
C VAL A 26 28.16 24.69 10.99
N ALA A 27 28.98 25.28 10.11
CA ALA A 27 29.34 26.69 10.16
C ALA A 27 28.18 27.62 9.74
N ALA A 28 27.37 27.21 8.77
CA ALA A 28 26.26 28.01 8.25
C ALA A 28 25.00 27.91 9.11
N TRP A 29 24.83 26.81 9.88
CA TRP A 29 23.58 26.42 10.53
C TRP A 29 22.84 27.56 11.22
N ASP A 30 23.53 28.33 12.07
CA ASP A 30 22.92 29.38 12.88
C ASP A 30 22.43 30.60 12.05
N GLY A 31 22.92 30.74 10.81
CA GLY A 31 22.51 31.79 9.88
C GLY A 31 21.44 31.35 8.88
N LEU A 32 21.07 30.07 8.85
CA LEU A 32 20.04 29.56 7.95
C LEU A 32 18.64 29.91 8.47
N SER A 33 17.69 30.06 7.55
CA SER A 33 16.28 30.24 7.90
C SER A 33 15.68 28.95 8.47
N ILE A 34 14.60 29.06 9.24
CA ILE A 34 13.84 27.89 9.72
C ILE A 34 13.35 27.02 8.57
N GLU A 35 12.89 27.64 7.46
CA GLU A 35 12.48 26.90 6.26
C GLU A 35 13.66 26.09 5.69
N THR A 36 14.86 26.67 5.67
CA THR A 36 16.07 25.99 5.22
C THR A 36 16.46 24.84 6.17
N HIS A 37 16.36 25.04 7.49
CA HIS A 37 16.58 23.96 8.47
C HIS A 37 15.64 22.77 8.19
N ILE A 38 14.34 23.05 8.02
CA ILE A 38 13.34 22.03 7.72
C ILE A 38 13.69 21.30 6.43
N LYS A 39 13.96 22.04 5.33
CA LYS A 39 14.30 21.42 4.04
C LYS A 39 15.52 20.51 4.16
N ILE A 40 16.59 20.95 4.82
CA ILE A 40 17.81 20.16 5.01
C ILE A 40 17.54 18.92 5.87
N LEU A 41 16.88 19.06 7.02
CA LEU A 41 16.59 17.95 7.93
C LEU A 41 15.61 16.92 7.33
N SER A 42 14.79 17.32 6.35
CA SER A 42 13.90 16.42 5.61
C SER A 42 14.57 15.72 4.42
N THR A 43 15.86 15.97 4.14
CA THR A 43 16.60 15.23 3.10
C THR A 43 17.29 13.98 3.65
N ASP A 44 17.50 12.94 2.84
CA ASP A 44 18.12 11.67 3.27
C ASP A 44 19.65 11.73 3.45
N VAL A 45 20.19 12.91 3.72
CA VAL A 45 21.63 13.12 3.84
C VAL A 45 22.09 12.95 5.28
N TYR A 46 23.36 12.59 5.46
CA TYR A 46 23.95 12.52 6.79
C TYR A 46 24.02 13.91 7.41
N ILE A 47 23.43 14.06 8.60
CA ILE A 47 23.43 15.30 9.38
C ILE A 47 24.50 15.20 10.48
N PRO A 48 25.48 16.13 10.54
CA PRO A 48 26.49 16.13 11.59
C PRO A 48 25.89 16.24 12.99
N ASP A 49 26.54 15.60 13.96
CA ASP A 49 26.14 15.59 15.37
C ASP A 49 26.05 17.00 15.98
N GLU A 50 26.93 17.91 15.58
CA GLU A 50 26.90 19.31 16.01
C GLU A 50 25.65 20.03 15.50
N VAL A 51 25.18 19.72 14.29
CA VAL A 51 23.94 20.28 13.74
C VAL A 51 22.73 19.76 14.50
N ILE A 52 22.70 18.46 14.83
CA ILE A 52 21.65 17.88 15.67
C ILE A 52 21.60 18.60 17.03
N SER A 53 22.77 18.77 17.66
CA SER A 53 22.86 19.42 18.98
C SER A 53 22.36 20.86 18.95
N LYS A 54 22.80 21.65 17.96
CA LYS A 54 22.32 23.03 17.76
C LYS A 54 20.83 23.08 17.42
N GLY A 55 20.35 22.15 16.60
CA GLY A 55 18.96 22.07 16.18
C GLY A 55 18.01 21.69 17.32
N LEU A 56 18.45 20.88 18.28
CA LEU A 56 17.72 20.59 19.52
C LEU A 56 17.57 21.83 20.43
N ASP A 57 18.43 22.85 20.28
CA ASP A 57 18.28 24.13 20.99
C ASP A 57 17.47 25.17 20.18
N SER A 58 16.90 24.78 19.03
CA SER A 58 16.14 25.67 18.15
C SER A 58 14.86 26.21 18.84
N PRO A 59 14.52 27.49 18.66
CA PRO A 59 13.25 28.02 19.16
C PRO A 59 12.02 27.43 18.43
N ASN A 60 12.23 26.79 17.27
CA ASN A 60 11.16 26.18 16.48
C ASN A 60 10.98 24.70 16.86
N ASP A 61 9.78 24.36 17.32
CA ASP A 61 9.43 23.01 17.79
C ASP A 61 9.58 21.94 16.71
N TYR A 62 9.28 22.25 15.45
CA TYR A 62 9.36 21.28 14.35
C TYR A 62 10.81 20.99 13.94
N VAL A 63 11.70 21.99 13.98
CA VAL A 63 13.14 21.77 13.81
C VAL A 63 13.68 20.86 14.91
N ARG A 64 13.31 21.10 16.17
CA ARG A 64 13.71 20.22 17.29
C ARG A 64 13.21 18.79 17.09
N TYR A 65 11.97 18.61 16.63
CA TYR A 65 11.39 17.32 16.30
C TYR A 65 12.20 16.58 15.24
N LEU A 66 12.49 17.23 14.11
CA LEU A 66 13.28 16.61 13.03
C LEU A 66 14.71 16.28 13.48
N CYS A 67 15.32 17.10 14.33
CA CYS A 67 16.63 16.78 14.92
C CYS A 67 16.56 15.59 15.87
N ALA A 68 15.52 15.49 16.70
CA ALA A 68 15.29 14.34 17.56
C ALA A 68 15.08 13.06 16.73
N GLU A 69 14.31 13.13 15.64
CA GLU A 69 14.09 12.01 14.72
C GLU A 69 15.41 11.54 14.11
N ARG A 70 16.21 12.47 13.57
CA ARG A 70 17.55 12.17 13.03
C ARG A 70 18.47 11.54 14.05
N PHE A 71 18.47 12.05 15.28
CA PHE A 71 19.25 11.49 16.39
C PHE A 71 18.90 10.03 16.64
N PHE A 72 17.61 9.66 16.65
CA PHE A 72 17.20 8.27 16.85
C PHE A 72 17.49 7.36 15.66
N CYS A 73 17.50 7.89 14.44
CA CYS A 73 17.88 7.12 13.25
C CYS A 73 19.39 6.83 13.19
N SER A 74 20.24 7.73 13.71
CA SER A 74 21.70 7.61 13.60
C SER A 74 22.40 7.02 14.83
N SER A 75 21.76 7.08 16.01
CA SER A 75 22.41 6.68 17.27
C SER A 75 22.31 5.18 17.54
N ASN A 76 23.44 4.57 17.89
CA ASN A 76 23.43 3.26 18.54
C ASN A 76 23.16 3.45 20.04
N LEU A 77 21.88 3.40 20.42
CA LEU A 77 21.44 3.60 21.81
C LEU A 77 21.96 2.54 22.80
N GLU A 78 22.62 1.48 22.33
CA GLU A 78 23.27 0.49 23.22
C GLU A 78 24.60 0.99 23.78
N GLN A 79 25.25 1.95 23.11
CA GLN A 79 26.54 2.52 23.50
C GLN A 79 26.42 4.04 23.73
N GLN A 80 25.55 4.43 24.66
CA GLN A 80 25.28 5.84 24.94
C GLN A 80 26.53 6.57 25.43
N THR A 81 26.97 7.56 24.65
CA THR A 81 27.98 8.53 25.08
C THR A 81 27.36 9.54 26.06
N GLU A 82 28.18 10.31 26.78
CA GLU A 82 27.67 11.39 27.64
C GLU A 82 26.91 12.46 26.83
N VAL A 83 27.32 12.69 25.58
CA VAL A 83 26.61 13.60 24.66
C VAL A 83 25.23 13.06 24.31
N ASP A 84 25.10 11.75 24.09
CA ASP A 84 23.80 11.12 23.82
C ASP A 84 22.87 11.22 25.02
N LYS A 85 23.39 11.05 26.24
CA LYS A 85 22.61 11.22 27.48
C LYS A 85 22.09 12.64 27.62
N GLU A 86 22.92 13.65 27.37
CA GLU A 86 22.48 15.06 27.41
C GLU A 86 21.37 15.32 26.38
N ARG A 87 21.52 14.81 25.14
CA ARG A 87 20.49 14.95 24.10
C ARG A 87 19.19 14.24 24.48
N LEU A 88 19.26 13.03 25.02
CA LEU A 88 18.10 12.30 25.52
C LEU A 88 17.40 13.05 26.65
N GLU A 89 18.15 13.65 27.57
CA GLU A 89 17.60 14.48 28.64
C GLU A 89 16.92 15.73 28.07
N LYS A 90 17.53 16.40 27.08
CA LYS A 90 16.91 17.54 26.40
C LYS A 90 15.60 17.16 25.72
N ILE A 91 15.59 16.05 24.96
CA ILE A 91 14.40 15.57 24.26
C ILE A 91 13.29 15.20 25.24
N SER A 92 13.60 14.40 26.26
CA SER A 92 12.61 13.92 27.24
C SER A 92 11.99 15.03 28.11
N ASN A 93 12.72 16.13 28.30
CA ASN A 93 12.28 17.32 29.02
C ASN A 93 11.75 18.45 28.10
N ASP A 94 11.65 18.23 26.78
CA ASP A 94 11.18 19.25 25.86
C ASP A 94 9.72 19.65 26.18
N LYS A 95 9.43 20.95 26.08
CA LYS A 95 8.09 21.50 26.27
C LYS A 95 7.09 21.01 25.21
N CYS A 96 7.60 20.68 24.02
CA CYS A 96 6.80 20.25 22.89
C CYS A 96 6.63 18.74 22.90
N ILE A 97 5.37 18.33 22.96
CA ILE A 97 4.95 16.93 23.07
C ILE A 97 5.51 16.07 21.93
N ILE A 98 5.56 16.61 20.71
CA ILE A 98 6.03 15.83 19.55
C ILE A 98 7.53 15.56 19.62
N VAL A 99 8.32 16.51 20.16
CA VAL A 99 9.76 16.34 20.38
C VAL A 99 9.98 15.30 21.46
N LYS A 100 9.28 15.43 22.59
CA LYS A 100 9.38 14.51 23.72
C LYS A 100 9.12 13.06 23.33
N PHE A 101 8.13 12.83 22.48
CA PHE A 101 7.71 11.50 22.03
C PHE A 101 8.28 11.12 20.66
N THR A 102 9.31 11.82 20.18
CA THR A 102 9.98 11.45 18.92
C THR A 102 10.69 10.10 19.06
N HIS A 103 11.19 9.77 20.25
CA HIS A 103 11.56 8.39 20.54
C HIS A 103 10.28 7.59 20.72
N CYS A 104 9.99 6.67 19.81
CA CYS A 104 8.94 5.70 20.08
C CYS A 104 9.49 4.63 21.03
N PRO A 105 8.99 4.51 22.27
CA PRO A 105 9.40 3.44 23.15
C PRO A 105 8.66 2.16 22.74
N SER A 106 8.99 1.61 21.57
CA SER A 106 8.52 0.28 21.16
C SER A 106 8.85 -0.75 22.25
N LYS A 107 9.92 -0.55 23.03
CA LYS A 107 10.29 -1.41 24.15
C LYS A 107 9.35 -1.35 25.35
N GLU A 108 8.57 -0.28 25.54
CA GLU A 108 7.69 -0.13 26.71
C GLU A 108 6.31 -0.73 26.50
N ILE A 109 5.83 -0.78 25.25
CA ILE A 109 4.58 -1.49 24.94
C ILE A 109 4.74 -3.01 24.88
N HIS A 110 5.97 -3.52 24.76
CA HIS A 110 6.20 -4.95 24.71
C HIS A 110 6.57 -5.48 26.09
N VAL A 111 5.89 -6.53 26.53
CA VAL A 111 6.25 -7.30 27.72
C VAL A 111 7.07 -8.52 27.31
N ARG A 112 8.04 -8.91 28.14
CA ARG A 112 8.78 -10.16 27.94
C ARG A 112 7.95 -11.31 28.45
N GLU A 113 7.62 -12.24 27.57
CA GLU A 113 6.94 -13.49 27.91
C GLU A 113 7.80 -14.69 27.51
N LYS A 114 7.54 -15.86 28.12
CA LYS A 114 8.20 -17.11 27.75
C LYS A 114 7.35 -17.84 26.71
N ASN A 115 7.94 -18.17 25.55
CA ASN A 115 7.28 -19.05 24.59
C ASN A 115 7.21 -20.50 25.11
N LYS A 116 6.60 -21.41 24.34
CA LYS A 116 6.43 -22.83 24.72
C LYS A 116 7.76 -23.56 25.02
N ASP A 117 8.86 -23.07 24.47
CA ASP A 117 10.20 -23.63 24.63
C ASP A 117 11.02 -22.93 25.74
N GLY A 118 10.44 -21.95 26.44
CA GLY A 118 11.09 -21.21 27.52
C GLY A 118 12.02 -20.07 27.06
N HIS A 119 11.94 -19.67 25.79
CA HIS A 119 12.65 -18.49 25.28
C HIS A 119 11.87 -17.21 25.53
N ASP A 120 12.57 -16.12 25.87
CA ASP A 120 11.95 -14.80 25.99
C ASP A 120 11.52 -14.29 24.61
N ILE A 121 10.24 -13.94 24.49
CA ILE A 121 9.64 -13.26 23.35
C ILE A 121 9.08 -11.91 23.81
N LEU A 122 9.09 -10.93 22.90
CA LEU A 122 8.43 -9.65 23.13
C LEU A 122 7.00 -9.78 22.64
N VAL A 123 6.04 -9.57 23.53
CA VAL A 123 4.61 -9.63 23.23
C VAL A 123 4.03 -8.25 23.45
N LEU A 124 3.27 -7.78 22.46
CA LEU A 124 2.56 -6.52 22.54
C LEU A 124 1.58 -6.52 23.72
N ASN A 125 1.66 -5.47 24.54
CA ASN A 125 0.70 -5.19 25.61
C ASN A 125 -0.11 -3.93 25.25
N PRO A 126 -1.35 -4.10 24.75
CA PRO A 126 -2.23 -2.98 24.43
C PRO A 126 -2.53 -2.06 25.62
N GLU A 127 -2.53 -2.58 26.85
CA GLU A 127 -2.76 -1.76 28.05
C GLU A 127 -1.64 -0.74 28.24
N ASN A 128 -0.38 -1.18 28.07
CA ASN A 128 0.77 -0.29 28.09
C ASN A 128 0.66 0.76 26.98
N PHE A 129 0.24 0.37 25.76
CA PHE A 129 0.01 1.31 24.67
C PHE A 129 -1.04 2.37 25.03
N PHE A 130 -2.20 1.98 25.56
CA PHE A 130 -3.25 2.95 25.91
C PHE A 130 -2.94 3.75 27.19
N SER A 131 -1.95 3.32 27.99
CA SER A 131 -1.43 4.11 29.11
C SER A 131 -0.55 5.30 28.67
N MET A 132 -0.05 5.27 27.43
CA MET A 132 0.75 6.35 26.85
C MET A 132 -0.07 7.62 26.64
N HIS A 133 0.63 8.74 26.44
CA HIS A 133 -0.04 9.99 26.08
C HIS A 133 -0.71 9.86 24.69
N PRO A 134 -1.92 10.41 24.44
CA PRO A 134 -2.60 10.25 23.14
C PRO A 134 -1.77 10.69 21.92
N ALA A 135 -0.94 11.73 22.07
CA ALA A 135 -0.04 12.17 21.01
C ALA A 135 1.08 11.16 20.71
N GLU A 136 1.58 10.47 21.73
CA GLU A 136 2.57 9.39 21.57
C GLU A 136 1.95 8.19 20.85
N GLN A 137 0.69 7.86 21.17
CA GLN A 137 -0.07 6.82 20.49
C GLN A 137 -0.28 7.14 18.99
N ILE A 138 -0.53 8.40 18.65
CA ILE A 138 -0.62 8.84 17.24
C ILE A 138 0.76 8.73 16.56
N LEU A 139 1.82 9.19 17.21
CA LEU A 139 3.18 9.09 16.65
C LEU A 139 3.62 7.64 16.45
N TYR A 140 3.22 6.74 17.35
CA TYR A 140 3.41 5.30 17.17
C TYR A 140 2.83 4.81 15.83
N PHE A 141 1.63 5.30 15.51
CA PHE A 141 0.92 5.01 14.26
C PHE A 141 1.43 5.83 13.07
N SER A 142 2.22 6.88 13.27
CA SER A 142 2.82 7.67 12.18
C SER A 142 4.14 7.07 11.69
N MET A 143 4.89 6.40 12.56
CA MET A 143 6.21 5.81 12.27
C MET A 143 6.11 4.40 11.66
N LEU A 144 5.06 4.13 10.88
CA LEU A 144 4.62 2.78 10.53
C LEU A 144 5.29 2.12 9.33
N SER A 145 6.32 2.73 8.74
CA SER A 145 6.99 2.18 7.55
C SER A 145 7.57 0.76 7.74
N VAL A 146 7.56 0.20 8.97
CA VAL A 146 8.11 -1.14 9.28
C VAL A 146 7.29 -1.97 10.29
N ARG A 147 6.07 -1.58 10.70
CA ARG A 147 5.39 -2.32 11.80
C ARG A 147 4.43 -3.41 11.35
N ASP A 148 4.21 -4.38 12.24
CA ASP A 148 3.33 -5.52 12.02
C ASP A 148 1.85 -5.12 12.09
N GLY A 149 1.11 -5.29 10.99
CA GLY A 149 -0.32 -4.98 10.94
C GLY A 149 -1.14 -5.83 11.89
N GLU A 150 -0.64 -7.02 12.28
CA GLU A 150 -1.27 -7.85 13.31
C GLU A 150 -1.24 -7.18 14.69
N GLU A 151 -0.11 -6.56 15.05
CA GLU A 151 0.01 -5.80 16.31
C GLU A 151 -0.97 -4.63 16.34
N ILE A 152 -1.06 -3.88 15.24
CA ILE A 152 -1.96 -2.74 15.13
C ILE A 152 -3.41 -3.20 15.22
N ALA A 153 -3.77 -4.27 14.50
CA ALA A 153 -5.10 -4.85 14.57
C ALA A 153 -5.44 -5.27 16.01
N ALA A 154 -4.50 -5.89 16.73
CA ALA A 154 -4.66 -6.27 18.12
C ALA A 154 -4.84 -5.07 19.07
N ILE A 155 -4.09 -3.97 18.87
CA ILE A 155 -4.27 -2.72 19.65
C ILE A 155 -5.68 -2.17 19.45
N ILE A 156 -6.13 -2.03 18.20
CA ILE A 156 -7.45 -1.46 17.90
C ILE A 156 -8.57 -2.38 18.40
N GLU A 157 -8.44 -3.70 18.23
CA GLU A 157 -9.39 -4.68 18.76
C GLU A 157 -9.48 -4.62 20.28
N TRP A 158 -8.35 -4.57 20.97
CA TRP A 158 -8.30 -4.44 22.42
C TRP A 158 -8.96 -3.13 22.88
N GLY A 159 -8.63 -2.01 22.23
CA GLY A 159 -9.20 -0.71 22.57
C GLY A 159 -10.70 -0.66 22.37
N PHE A 160 -11.20 -1.30 21.30
CA PHE A 160 -12.63 -1.44 21.04
C PHE A 160 -13.32 -2.27 22.13
N ASN A 161 -12.76 -3.43 22.50
CA ASN A 161 -13.33 -4.32 23.50
C ASN A 161 -13.30 -3.73 24.92
N ASN A 162 -12.31 -2.87 25.21
CA ASN A 162 -12.17 -2.17 26.50
C ASN A 162 -12.82 -0.78 26.51
N GLN A 163 -13.67 -0.47 25.52
CA GLN A 163 -14.47 0.76 25.48
C GLN A 163 -13.63 2.06 25.49
N ILE A 164 -12.43 2.01 24.89
CA ILE A 164 -11.68 3.24 24.59
C ILE A 164 -12.55 4.14 23.70
N ASP A 165 -12.44 5.45 23.93
CA ASP A 165 -13.22 6.44 23.19
C ASP A 165 -13.13 6.23 21.67
N GLN A 166 -14.29 6.14 21.01
CA GLN A 166 -14.34 5.83 19.58
C GLN A 166 -13.73 6.94 18.72
N LYS A 167 -13.80 8.20 19.16
CA LYS A 167 -13.16 9.30 18.42
C LYS A 167 -11.63 9.16 18.48
N HIS A 168 -11.10 8.79 19.64
CA HIS A 168 -9.68 8.49 19.78
C HIS A 168 -9.23 7.32 18.89
N LEU A 169 -9.94 6.18 18.92
CA LEU A 169 -9.65 5.04 18.03
C LEU A 169 -9.75 5.43 16.55
N ALA A 170 -10.72 6.27 16.17
CA ALA A 170 -10.85 6.77 14.81
C ALA A 170 -9.66 7.64 14.38
N ASN A 171 -9.09 8.45 15.29
CA ASN A 171 -7.88 9.22 15.01
C ASN A 171 -6.68 8.30 14.75
N LEU A 172 -6.51 7.24 15.55
CA LEU A 172 -5.43 6.26 15.35
C LEU A 172 -5.57 5.55 14.00
N ILE A 173 -6.78 5.10 13.65
CA ILE A 173 -7.06 4.50 12.35
C ILE A 173 -6.86 5.51 11.20
N GLY A 174 -7.15 6.80 11.44
CA GLY A 174 -6.96 7.84 10.44
C GLY A 174 -5.49 8.03 10.10
N GLU A 175 -4.64 8.08 11.12
CA GLU A 175 -3.19 8.13 10.97
C GLU A 175 -2.68 6.88 10.23
N LEU A 176 -3.12 5.69 10.65
CA LEU A 176 -2.81 4.41 10.00
C LEU A 176 -3.11 4.46 8.50
N ALA A 177 -4.34 4.81 8.15
CA ALA A 177 -4.78 4.82 6.76
C ALA A 177 -4.07 5.91 5.93
N HIS A 178 -3.69 7.03 6.54
CA HIS A 178 -2.87 8.03 5.88
C HIS A 178 -1.52 7.44 5.44
N ASN A 179 -0.85 6.71 6.34
CA ASN A 179 0.46 6.12 6.06
C ASN A 179 0.39 5.02 5.00
N PHE A 180 -0.59 4.12 5.08
CA PHE A 180 -0.81 3.11 4.04
C PHE A 180 -1.05 3.73 2.66
N ASN A 181 -1.68 4.91 2.58
CA ASN A 181 -1.91 5.57 1.30
C ASN A 181 -0.70 6.38 0.81
N LYS A 182 0.20 6.79 1.70
CA LYS A 182 1.44 7.48 1.36
C LYS A 182 2.46 6.53 0.73
N ASP A 183 2.63 5.34 1.29
CA ASP A 183 3.65 4.37 0.88
C ASP A 183 3.40 3.77 -0.52
N LYS A 184 2.15 3.84 -1.01
CA LYS A 184 1.79 3.44 -2.38
C LYS A 184 2.46 4.23 -3.50
N LEU A 185 3.17 5.31 -3.17
CA LEU A 185 3.64 6.30 -4.15
C LEU A 185 5.15 6.27 -4.38
N ASP A 186 5.89 5.39 -3.70
CA ASP A 186 7.29 5.17 -4.02
C ASP A 186 7.40 3.98 -4.98
N ASP A 187 7.77 4.25 -6.23
CA ASP A 187 7.94 3.24 -7.29
C ASP A 187 9.12 2.28 -7.02
N SER A 188 9.77 2.40 -5.86
CA SER A 188 10.86 1.52 -5.42
C SER A 188 10.29 0.21 -4.88
N PHE A 189 9.76 -0.63 -5.78
CA PHE A 189 9.54 -2.03 -5.45
C PHE A 189 10.87 -2.64 -4.99
N SER A 190 10.87 -3.38 -3.88
CA SER A 190 12.08 -4.05 -3.45
C SER A 190 12.38 -5.18 -4.43
N GLU A 191 13.66 -5.36 -4.81
CA GLU A 191 14.06 -6.36 -5.80
C GLU A 191 13.63 -7.79 -5.41
N ASP A 192 13.41 -8.03 -4.12
CA ASP A 192 13.03 -9.32 -3.55
C ASP A 192 11.53 -9.51 -3.30
N GLY A 193 10.70 -8.46 -3.44
CA GLY A 193 9.26 -8.52 -3.15
C GLY A 193 8.89 -8.63 -1.67
N TYR A 194 9.87 -8.56 -0.76
CA TYR A 194 9.63 -8.79 0.68
C TYR A 194 8.83 -7.65 1.31
N THR A 195 9.10 -6.41 0.90
CA THR A 195 8.44 -5.21 1.43
C THR A 195 6.94 -5.24 1.11
N GLU A 196 6.60 -5.64 -0.11
CA GLU A 196 5.24 -5.70 -0.60
C GLU A 196 4.47 -6.88 0.00
N TYR A 197 5.16 -8.01 0.22
CA TYR A 197 4.62 -9.12 1.00
C TYR A 197 4.25 -8.66 2.42
N LEU A 198 5.16 -7.98 3.13
CA LEU A 198 4.89 -7.46 4.47
C LEU A 198 3.75 -6.44 4.45
N TYR A 199 3.75 -5.53 3.48
CA TYR A 199 2.69 -4.55 3.30
C TYR A 199 1.32 -5.21 3.13
N ALA A 200 1.22 -6.22 2.26
CA ALA A 200 -0.04 -6.94 2.03
C ALA A 200 -0.48 -7.75 3.25
N ARG A 201 0.45 -8.41 3.96
CA ARG A 201 0.16 -9.10 5.21
C ARG A 201 -0.37 -8.14 6.27
N ASN A 202 0.25 -6.98 6.41
CA ASN A 202 -0.18 -5.96 7.36
C ASN A 202 -1.58 -5.45 7.02
N LEU A 203 -1.85 -5.18 5.74
CA LEU A 203 -3.15 -4.73 5.26
C LEU A 203 -4.23 -5.81 5.42
N GLU A 204 -3.89 -7.08 5.19
CA GLU A 204 -4.78 -8.22 5.42
C GLU A 204 -5.21 -8.31 6.90
N ALA A 205 -4.28 -8.16 7.84
CA ALA A 205 -4.60 -8.16 9.27
C ALA A 205 -5.63 -7.08 9.64
N LEU A 206 -5.49 -5.89 9.05
CA LEU A 206 -6.42 -4.78 9.24
C LEU A 206 -7.78 -5.02 8.58
N TRP A 207 -7.82 -5.67 7.42
CA TRP A 207 -9.08 -6.08 6.81
C TRP A 207 -9.82 -7.13 7.65
N LYS A 208 -9.09 -8.09 8.23
CA LYS A 208 -9.63 -9.10 9.17
C LYS A 208 -10.16 -8.51 10.47
N LEU A 209 -9.76 -7.30 10.82
CA LEU A 209 -10.32 -6.56 11.96
C LEU A 209 -11.75 -6.07 11.68
N VAL A 210 -12.09 -5.73 10.43
CA VAL A 210 -13.37 -5.09 10.10
C VAL A 210 -14.59 -5.89 10.57
N PRO A 211 -14.71 -7.21 10.32
CA PRO A 211 -15.87 -7.97 10.78
C PRO A 211 -15.99 -8.02 12.30
N LYS A 212 -14.86 -8.02 13.03
CA LYS A 212 -14.82 -8.05 14.50
C LYS A 212 -15.39 -6.78 15.12
N LEU A 213 -15.25 -5.65 14.42
CA LEU A 213 -15.77 -4.35 14.84
C LEU A 213 -17.27 -4.16 14.51
N GLY A 214 -17.92 -5.11 13.81
CA GLY A 214 -19.35 -5.08 13.50
C GLY A 214 -19.80 -3.85 12.69
N GLU A 215 -21.07 -3.42 12.83
CA GLU A 215 -21.61 -2.22 12.14
C GLU A 215 -21.24 -0.88 12.82
N THR A 216 -20.05 -0.77 13.41
CA THR A 216 -19.62 0.44 14.11
C THR A 216 -19.12 1.53 13.16
N LYS A 217 -19.01 2.76 13.66
CA LYS A 217 -18.39 3.87 12.91
C LYS A 217 -16.92 3.58 12.58
N LEU A 218 -16.21 2.88 13.46
CA LEU A 218 -14.81 2.48 13.25
C LEU A 218 -14.68 1.49 12.09
N ALA A 219 -15.54 0.45 12.06
CA ALA A 219 -15.56 -0.50 10.95
C ALA A 219 -15.84 0.18 9.61
N ARG A 220 -16.84 1.10 9.57
CA ARG A 220 -17.12 1.91 8.37
C ARG A 220 -15.92 2.73 7.93
N TYR A 221 -15.20 3.32 8.88
CA TYR A 221 -14.04 4.15 8.59
C TYR A 221 -12.88 3.31 8.03
N LEU A 222 -12.59 2.13 8.59
CA LEU A 222 -11.63 1.19 8.00
C LEU A 222 -12.02 0.76 6.59
N VAL A 223 -13.29 0.38 6.40
CA VAL A 223 -13.81 0.01 5.06
C VAL A 223 -13.70 1.15 4.08
N TRP A 224 -13.72 2.41 4.50
CA TRP A 224 -13.57 3.56 3.61
C TRP A 224 -12.10 3.89 3.32
N SER A 225 -11.24 3.77 4.33
CA SER A 225 -9.89 4.34 4.29
C SER A 225 -8.79 3.34 3.96
N LEU A 226 -8.98 2.04 4.23
CA LEU A 226 -7.97 1.02 3.94
C LEU A 226 -7.82 0.81 2.43
N PRO A 227 -6.60 0.69 1.89
CA PRO A 227 -6.39 0.27 0.50
C PRO A 227 -7.12 -1.03 0.14
N THR A 228 -7.79 -1.05 -1.01
CA THR A 228 -8.36 -2.28 -1.60
C THR A 228 -7.47 -2.88 -2.68
N TYR A 229 -6.54 -2.11 -3.21
CA TYR A 229 -5.55 -2.57 -4.17
C TYR A 229 -4.18 -2.61 -3.49
N ALA A 230 -3.69 -3.82 -3.23
CA ALA A 230 -2.28 -4.08 -3.06
C ALA A 230 -1.97 -5.30 -3.91
N PHE A 231 -0.83 -5.28 -4.62
CA PHE A 231 -0.46 -6.30 -5.61
C PHE A 231 -0.50 -7.75 -5.07
N PHE A 232 -0.46 -7.92 -3.75
CA PHE A 232 -0.42 -9.21 -3.08
C PHE A 232 -1.64 -9.51 -2.20
N LEU A 233 -2.68 -8.66 -2.21
CA LEU A 233 -3.95 -9.03 -1.57
C LEU A 233 -4.69 -10.03 -2.46
N GLU A 234 -4.76 -11.28 -1.98
CA GLU A 234 -5.48 -12.34 -2.67
C GLU A 234 -6.98 -12.05 -2.74
N GLU A 235 -7.60 -12.37 -3.86
CA GLU A 235 -9.06 -12.25 -4.04
C GLU A 235 -9.85 -13.10 -3.02
N THR A 236 -9.25 -14.22 -2.57
CA THR A 236 -9.77 -15.12 -1.54
C THR A 236 -10.04 -14.40 -0.22
N LEU A 237 -9.20 -13.43 0.16
CA LEU A 237 -9.41 -12.60 1.35
C LEU A 237 -10.75 -11.87 1.26
N PHE A 238 -11.03 -11.22 0.12
CA PHE A 238 -12.27 -10.48 -0.06
C PHE A 238 -13.48 -11.39 -0.23
N GLU A 239 -13.31 -12.57 -0.83
CA GLU A 239 -14.36 -13.59 -0.84
C GLU A 239 -14.81 -13.98 0.57
N ASP A 240 -13.86 -14.20 1.48
CA ASP A 240 -14.15 -14.58 2.84
C ASP A 240 -14.65 -13.40 3.67
N LEU A 241 -14.09 -12.20 3.49
CA LEU A 241 -14.61 -10.99 4.11
C LEU A 241 -16.05 -10.73 3.71
N MET A 242 -16.42 -10.89 2.44
CA MET A 242 -17.80 -10.64 2.00
C MET A 242 -18.82 -11.53 2.71
N LYS A 243 -18.44 -12.73 3.16
CA LYS A 243 -19.30 -13.63 3.95
C LYS A 243 -19.40 -13.22 5.42
N LEU A 244 -18.41 -12.50 5.93
CA LEU A 244 -18.31 -12.09 7.34
C LEU A 244 -18.79 -10.66 7.58
N LEU A 245 -18.76 -9.81 6.54
CA LEU A 245 -19.12 -8.41 6.66
C LEU A 245 -20.62 -8.24 6.87
N PRO A 246 -21.03 -7.37 7.81
CA PRO A 246 -22.39 -6.86 7.84
C PRO A 246 -22.79 -6.26 6.50
N LYS A 247 -24.05 -6.47 6.10
CA LYS A 247 -24.61 -6.04 4.81
C LYS A 247 -24.21 -4.62 4.42
N LYS A 248 -24.38 -3.65 5.33
CA LYS A 248 -24.07 -2.23 5.03
C LYS A 248 -22.59 -2.01 4.71
N LEU A 249 -21.69 -2.73 5.38
CA LEU A 249 -20.25 -2.63 5.12
C LEU A 249 -19.87 -3.27 3.80
N ALA A 250 -20.46 -4.41 3.47
CA ALA A 250 -20.29 -5.09 2.18
C ALA A 250 -20.70 -4.18 1.01
N VAL A 251 -21.86 -3.50 1.13
CA VAL A 251 -22.33 -2.53 0.14
C VAL A 251 -21.38 -1.34 0.01
N ILE A 252 -20.85 -0.80 1.12
CA ILE A 252 -19.87 0.30 1.08
C ILE A 252 -18.61 -0.14 0.35
N LEU A 253 -18.04 -1.30 0.70
CA LEU A 253 -16.83 -1.84 0.05
C LEU A 253 -17.02 -2.00 -1.46
N LEU A 254 -18.14 -2.60 -1.89
CA LEU A 254 -18.45 -2.79 -3.31
C LEU A 254 -18.71 -1.48 -4.06
N ASN A 255 -19.12 -0.41 -3.38
CA ASN A 255 -19.34 0.89 -4.03
C ASN A 255 -18.08 1.76 -4.09
N ARG A 256 -16.97 1.33 -3.49
CA ARG A 256 -15.71 2.06 -3.59
C ARG A 256 -15.18 2.08 -5.02
N SER A 257 -14.64 3.22 -5.41
CA SER A 257 -14.08 3.43 -6.75
C SER A 257 -12.82 2.61 -6.99
N ASP A 258 -12.05 2.30 -5.94
CA ASP A 258 -10.78 1.58 -6.00
C ASP A 258 -10.88 0.07 -5.78
N PHE A 259 -12.10 -0.47 -5.61
CA PHE A 259 -12.34 -1.91 -5.44
C PHE A 259 -12.57 -2.59 -6.80
N TYR A 260 -11.48 -3.05 -7.43
CA TYR A 260 -11.46 -3.56 -8.82
C TYR A 260 -11.47 -5.09 -8.97
N TYR A 261 -11.94 -5.85 -7.98
CA TYR A 261 -12.03 -7.31 -8.08
C TYR A 261 -13.20 -7.75 -8.99
N PHE A 262 -12.95 -7.78 -10.30
CA PHE A 262 -13.97 -8.04 -11.32
C PHE A 262 -14.61 -9.43 -11.19
N ASP A 263 -13.78 -10.47 -11.04
CA ASP A 263 -14.27 -11.84 -10.95
C ASP A 263 -15.12 -12.05 -9.70
N LEU A 264 -14.69 -11.52 -8.55
CA LEU A 264 -15.47 -11.48 -7.32
C LEU A 264 -16.80 -10.74 -7.50
N ARG A 265 -16.80 -9.54 -8.09
CA ARG A 265 -18.04 -8.78 -8.34
C ARG A 265 -19.00 -9.55 -9.25
N LYS A 266 -18.49 -10.18 -10.30
CA LYS A 266 -19.28 -11.02 -11.21
C LYS A 266 -19.83 -12.24 -10.48
N LYS A 267 -19.02 -12.90 -9.66
CA LYS A 267 -19.41 -14.03 -8.81
C LYS A 267 -20.55 -13.65 -7.87
N ILE A 268 -20.44 -12.51 -7.18
CA ILE A 268 -21.47 -12.01 -6.25
C ILE A 268 -22.76 -11.64 -7.01
N SER A 269 -22.66 -10.81 -8.05
CA SER A 269 -23.82 -10.31 -8.81
C SER A 269 -24.63 -11.43 -9.48
N THR A 270 -23.98 -12.52 -9.88
CA THR A 270 -24.62 -13.68 -10.52
C THR A 270 -24.89 -14.84 -9.55
N SER A 271 -24.53 -14.68 -8.28
CA SER A 271 -24.71 -15.73 -7.27
C SER A 271 -26.19 -16.03 -7.03
N LYS A 272 -26.50 -17.32 -6.90
CA LYS A 272 -27.81 -17.78 -6.41
C LYS A 272 -27.85 -17.91 -4.88
N ASP A 273 -26.74 -17.65 -4.21
CA ASP A 273 -26.65 -17.66 -2.76
C ASP A 273 -27.59 -16.58 -2.18
N GLU A 274 -28.46 -16.99 -1.26
CA GLU A 274 -29.39 -16.12 -0.54
C GLU A 274 -28.65 -15.20 0.45
N PHE A 275 -27.41 -15.55 0.80
CA PHE A 275 -26.55 -14.69 1.61
C PHE A 275 -26.34 -13.31 0.95
N PHE A 276 -26.23 -13.27 -0.38
CA PHE A 276 -26.13 -12.01 -1.13
C PHE A 276 -27.51 -11.55 -1.55
N ASP A 277 -28.05 -10.58 -0.81
CA ASP A 277 -29.30 -9.95 -1.19
C ASP A 277 -29.17 -9.05 -2.43
N ASP A 278 -30.31 -8.54 -2.90
CA ASP A 278 -30.38 -7.72 -4.10
C ASP A 278 -29.55 -6.43 -3.98
N GLU A 279 -29.41 -5.86 -2.78
CA GLU A 279 -28.63 -4.64 -2.58
C GLU A 279 -27.12 -4.90 -2.76
N ILE A 280 -26.61 -6.00 -2.19
CA ILE A 280 -25.21 -6.42 -2.38
C ILE A 280 -24.96 -6.80 -3.84
N LYS A 281 -25.88 -7.54 -4.48
CA LYS A 281 -25.79 -7.93 -5.89
C LYS A 281 -25.76 -6.71 -6.80
N ASN A 282 -26.61 -5.71 -6.55
CA ASN A 282 -26.65 -4.46 -7.30
C ASN A 282 -25.37 -3.64 -7.10
N ALA A 283 -24.86 -3.54 -5.87
CA ALA A 283 -23.59 -2.87 -5.59
C ALA A 283 -22.42 -3.54 -6.32
N ALA A 284 -22.39 -4.88 -6.37
CA ALA A 284 -21.38 -5.63 -7.12
C ALA A 284 -21.48 -5.36 -8.63
N ALA A 285 -22.69 -5.33 -9.18
CA ALA A 285 -22.96 -5.09 -10.60
C ALA A 285 -22.64 -3.66 -11.06
N SER A 286 -22.82 -2.66 -10.20
CA SER A 286 -22.70 -1.22 -10.53
C SER A 286 -21.38 -0.81 -11.20
N LYS A 287 -20.29 -1.54 -10.95
CA LYS A 287 -18.97 -1.28 -11.51
C LYS A 287 -18.55 -2.22 -12.64
N LEU A 288 -19.28 -3.31 -12.89
CA LEU A 288 -18.96 -4.22 -13.99
C LEU A 288 -19.06 -3.54 -15.37
N GLU A 289 -19.84 -2.47 -15.46
CA GLU A 289 -19.99 -1.67 -16.68
C GLU A 289 -19.00 -0.51 -16.79
N ASP A 290 -18.10 -0.34 -15.82
CA ASP A 290 -17.12 0.75 -15.83
C ASP A 290 -16.13 0.55 -16.99
N PRO A 291 -16.03 1.49 -17.94
CA PRO A 291 -15.15 1.36 -19.10
C PRO A 291 -13.68 1.15 -18.73
N VAL A 292 -13.24 1.62 -17.55
CA VAL A 292 -11.89 1.35 -17.05
C VAL A 292 -11.70 -0.14 -16.79
N ILE A 293 -12.66 -0.80 -16.15
CA ILE A 293 -12.59 -2.24 -15.86
C ILE A 293 -12.63 -3.05 -17.15
N ILE A 294 -13.50 -2.68 -18.09
CA ILE A 294 -13.55 -3.30 -19.42
C ILE A 294 -12.21 -3.13 -20.16
N SER A 295 -11.51 -2.02 -19.96
CA SER A 295 -10.19 -1.78 -20.56
C SER A 295 -9.09 -2.64 -19.92
N ILE A 296 -9.10 -2.79 -18.58
CA ILE A 296 -8.16 -3.64 -17.83
C ILE A 296 -8.34 -5.11 -18.23
N GLU A 297 -9.57 -5.63 -18.26
CA GLU A 297 -9.85 -7.01 -18.67
C GLU A 297 -9.38 -7.28 -20.11
N LYS A 298 -9.59 -6.31 -21.01
CA LYS A 298 -9.07 -6.40 -22.38
C LYS A 298 -7.54 -6.38 -22.43
N GLN A 299 -6.90 -5.63 -21.55
CA GLN A 299 -5.44 -5.54 -21.47
C GLN A 299 -4.84 -6.83 -20.90
N GLU A 300 -5.37 -7.38 -19.82
CA GLU A 300 -4.94 -8.66 -19.25
C GLU A 300 -5.10 -9.80 -20.25
N LYS A 301 -6.26 -9.91 -20.91
CA LYS A 301 -6.46 -10.93 -21.97
C LYS A 301 -5.46 -10.77 -23.11
N ARG A 302 -5.07 -9.56 -23.46
CA ARG A 302 -4.03 -9.30 -24.46
C ARG A 302 -2.65 -9.74 -23.97
N GLU A 303 -2.29 -9.46 -22.72
CA GLU A 303 -1.00 -9.87 -22.15
C GLU A 303 -0.90 -11.39 -21.93
N SER A 304 -1.93 -12.04 -21.39
CA SER A 304 -1.99 -13.51 -21.31
C SER A 304 -1.87 -14.15 -22.69
N PHE A 305 -2.53 -13.59 -23.70
CA PHE A 305 -2.41 -14.07 -25.09
C PHE A 305 -1.00 -13.89 -25.64
N LYS A 306 -0.35 -12.72 -25.41
CA LYS A 306 1.05 -12.50 -25.80
C LYS A 306 1.97 -13.53 -25.14
N ASN A 307 1.81 -13.79 -23.84
CA ASN A 307 2.63 -14.77 -23.12
C ASN A 307 2.44 -16.19 -23.67
N ILE A 308 1.21 -16.60 -23.98
CA ILE A 308 0.93 -17.89 -24.62
C ILE A 308 1.61 -17.97 -26.00
N VAL A 309 1.54 -16.91 -26.81
CA VAL A 309 2.22 -16.85 -28.11
C VAL A 309 3.75 -16.95 -27.94
N LEU A 310 4.32 -16.24 -26.97
CA LEU A 310 5.76 -16.25 -26.69
C LEU A 310 6.24 -17.63 -26.27
N ILE A 311 5.52 -18.29 -25.35
CA ILE A 311 5.79 -19.66 -24.92
C ILE A 311 5.68 -20.62 -26.10
N GLY A 312 4.64 -20.47 -26.93
CA GLY A 312 4.47 -21.26 -28.15
C GLY A 312 5.64 -21.11 -29.13
N MET A 313 6.12 -19.88 -29.34
CA MET A 313 7.30 -19.60 -30.18
C MET A 313 8.59 -20.19 -29.59
N PHE A 314 8.76 -20.14 -28.27
CA PHE A 314 9.92 -20.71 -27.59
C PHE A 314 9.94 -22.24 -27.70
N ILE A 315 8.81 -22.90 -27.43
CA ILE A 315 8.66 -24.35 -27.60
C ILE A 315 8.91 -24.74 -29.06
N PHE A 316 8.38 -23.99 -30.02
CA PHE A 316 8.63 -24.22 -31.44
C PHE A 316 10.12 -24.11 -31.79
N GLY A 317 10.80 -23.07 -31.27
CA GLY A 317 12.25 -22.91 -31.42
C GLY A 317 13.03 -24.10 -30.87
N LEU A 318 12.71 -24.58 -29.66
CA LEU A 318 13.32 -25.76 -29.06
C LEU A 318 13.11 -27.02 -29.90
N ILE A 319 11.89 -27.23 -30.43
CA ILE A 319 11.59 -28.34 -31.33
C ILE A 319 12.43 -28.24 -32.61
N CYS A 320 12.55 -27.06 -33.20
CA CYS A 320 13.39 -26.82 -34.37
C CYS A 320 14.88 -27.04 -34.09
N SER A 321 15.38 -26.69 -32.91
CA SER A 321 16.77 -26.91 -32.50
C SER A 321 17.07 -28.39 -32.17
N TYR A 322 16.08 -29.12 -31.64
CA TYR A 322 16.20 -30.54 -31.31
C TYR A 322 16.10 -31.45 -32.54
N LEU A 323 15.39 -31.00 -33.59
CA LEU A 323 15.33 -31.69 -34.87
C LEU A 323 16.61 -31.43 -35.68
N ASP A 324 17.54 -32.36 -35.53
CA ASP A 324 18.87 -32.42 -36.14
C ASP A 324 18.92 -31.91 -37.60
N VAL A 325 19.88 -31.02 -37.86
CA VAL A 325 20.03 -30.17 -39.06
C VAL A 325 20.14 -30.98 -40.37
N LYS A 326 20.42 -32.28 -40.30
CA LYS A 326 20.59 -33.16 -41.46
C LYS A 326 19.30 -33.55 -42.21
N ARG A 327 18.10 -33.21 -41.71
CA ARG A 327 16.80 -33.47 -42.40
C ARG A 327 16.08 -32.22 -42.91
N TRP A 328 16.78 -31.09 -43.04
CA TRP A 328 16.15 -29.81 -43.40
C TRP A 328 15.58 -29.75 -44.84
N GLY A 329 16.09 -30.56 -45.78
CA GLY A 329 15.60 -30.54 -47.17
C GLY A 329 14.13 -30.91 -47.35
N THR A 330 13.59 -31.80 -46.51
CA THR A 330 12.18 -32.24 -46.57
C THR A 330 11.30 -31.51 -45.56
N PHE A 331 11.87 -31.08 -44.42
CA PHE A 331 11.12 -30.43 -43.35
C PHE A 331 10.76 -28.97 -43.69
N VAL A 332 11.63 -28.24 -44.41
CA VAL A 332 11.38 -26.85 -44.83
C VAL A 332 10.16 -26.76 -45.77
N CYS A 333 9.94 -27.77 -46.62
CA CYS A 333 8.80 -27.81 -47.54
C CYS A 333 7.44 -28.10 -46.85
N ILE A 334 7.43 -28.64 -45.63
CA ILE A 334 6.19 -28.95 -44.88
C ILE A 334 5.95 -27.92 -43.77
N ALA A 335 7.01 -27.46 -43.10
CA ALA A 335 6.90 -26.55 -41.97
C ALA A 335 6.52 -25.12 -42.41
N ILE A 336 7.04 -24.60 -43.52
CA ILE A 336 6.70 -23.24 -43.99
C ILE A 336 5.21 -23.13 -44.33
N PRO A 337 4.60 -24.04 -45.12
CA PRO A 337 3.16 -24.02 -45.35
C PRO A 337 2.35 -24.17 -44.06
N SER A 338 2.82 -24.97 -43.11
CA SER A 338 2.14 -25.17 -41.83
C SER A 338 2.18 -23.91 -40.96
N ILE A 339 3.31 -23.20 -40.90
CA ILE A 339 3.43 -21.92 -40.17
C ILE A 339 2.60 -20.83 -40.87
N VAL A 340 2.63 -20.77 -42.20
CA VAL A 340 1.79 -19.83 -42.97
C VAL A 340 0.31 -20.15 -42.75
N TRP A 341 -0.07 -21.42 -42.70
CA TRP A 341 -1.44 -21.84 -42.43
C TRP A 341 -1.85 -21.54 -40.99
N VAL A 342 -1.01 -21.81 -40.00
CA VAL A 342 -1.26 -21.49 -38.59
C VAL A 342 -1.37 -19.98 -38.37
N THR A 343 -0.50 -19.18 -38.99
CA THR A 343 -0.56 -17.72 -38.90
C THR A 343 -1.79 -17.15 -39.61
N GLN A 344 -2.17 -17.70 -40.77
CA GLN A 344 -3.43 -17.35 -41.43
C GLN A 344 -4.65 -17.77 -40.60
N TRP A 345 -4.64 -18.96 -40.01
CA TRP A 345 -5.70 -19.45 -39.15
C TRP A 345 -5.84 -18.61 -37.89
N ILE A 346 -4.74 -18.25 -37.22
CA ILE A 346 -4.72 -17.31 -36.09
C ILE A 346 -5.29 -15.96 -36.51
N LYS A 347 -4.86 -15.41 -37.66
CA LYS A 347 -5.36 -14.14 -38.19
C LYS A 347 -6.86 -14.18 -38.49
N GLN A 348 -7.34 -15.26 -39.12
CA GLN A 348 -8.75 -15.48 -39.42
C GLN A 348 -9.58 -15.59 -38.14
N THR A 349 -9.06 -16.33 -37.15
CA THR A 349 -9.73 -16.54 -35.86
C THR A 349 -9.81 -15.23 -35.07
N LEU A 350 -8.74 -14.42 -35.08
CA LEU A 350 -8.72 -13.07 -34.51
C LEU A 350 -9.73 -12.15 -35.18
N ASN A 351 -9.79 -12.13 -36.52
CA ASN A 351 -10.74 -11.31 -37.25
C ASN A 351 -12.18 -11.72 -36.93
N ASN A 352 -12.48 -13.02 -36.87
CA ASN A 352 -13.80 -13.52 -36.51
C ASN A 352 -14.18 -13.15 -35.06
N LEU A 353 -13.22 -13.23 -34.12
CA LEU A 353 -13.43 -12.84 -32.73
C LEU A 353 -13.70 -11.33 -32.61
N ILE A 354 -12.93 -10.51 -33.33
CA ILE A 354 -13.12 -9.05 -33.37
C ILE A 354 -14.49 -8.72 -33.94
N ASP A 355 -14.89 -9.34 -35.07
CA ASP A 355 -16.20 -9.13 -35.68
C ASP A 355 -17.34 -9.53 -34.74
N ASP A 356 -17.22 -10.64 -34.01
CA ASP A 356 -18.24 -11.08 -33.05
C ASP A 356 -18.35 -10.11 -31.86
N ILE A 357 -17.22 -9.59 -31.36
CA ILE A 357 -17.18 -8.57 -30.32
C ILE A 357 -17.83 -7.27 -30.81
N VAL A 358 -17.50 -6.80 -32.01
CA VAL A 358 -18.07 -5.59 -32.60
C VAL A 358 -19.58 -5.75 -32.80
N LYS A 359 -20.05 -6.91 -33.28
CA LYS A 359 -21.48 -7.20 -33.43
C LYS A 359 -22.21 -7.22 -32.09
N LYS A 360 -21.63 -7.84 -31.05
CA LYS A 360 -22.21 -7.85 -29.70
C LYS A 360 -22.28 -6.45 -29.10
N ALA A 361 -21.23 -5.65 -29.26
CA ALA A 361 -21.21 -4.26 -28.80
C ALA A 361 -22.26 -3.41 -29.54
N ALA A 362 -22.34 -3.53 -30.88
CA ALA A 362 -23.34 -2.81 -31.67
C ALA A 362 -24.78 -3.19 -31.29
N LYS A 363 -25.03 -4.48 -31.00
CA LYS A 363 -26.33 -4.96 -30.53
C LYS A 363 -26.70 -4.35 -29.17
N GLN A 364 -25.77 -4.34 -28.21
CA GLN A 364 -26.00 -3.74 -26.89
C GLN A 364 -26.23 -2.22 -26.96
N ILE A 365 -25.49 -1.51 -27.83
CA ILE A 365 -25.70 -0.07 -28.05
C ILE A 365 -27.11 0.18 -28.63
N LYS A 366 -27.54 -0.65 -29.58
CA LYS A 366 -28.88 -0.53 -30.17
C LYS A 366 -29.99 -0.80 -29.15
N GLU A 367 -29.87 -1.86 -28.35
CA GLU A 367 -30.83 -2.17 -27.28
C GLU A 367 -30.91 -1.05 -26.22
N ARG A 368 -29.79 -0.34 -25.95
CA ARG A 368 -29.78 0.86 -25.09
C ARG A 368 -30.44 2.07 -25.74
N SER A 369 -30.18 2.32 -27.02
CA SER A 369 -30.84 3.41 -27.75
C SER A 369 -32.36 3.21 -27.79
N ASP A 370 -32.81 1.97 -28.01
CA ASP A 370 -34.22 1.65 -28.09
C ASP A 370 -34.90 1.77 -26.71
N SER A 371 -34.20 1.43 -25.62
CA SER A 371 -34.73 1.58 -24.24
C SER A 371 -34.71 3.03 -23.73
N MET A 372 -33.76 3.87 -24.16
CA MET A 372 -33.80 5.31 -23.86
C MET A 372 -34.94 6.03 -24.59
N ASN A 373 -35.23 5.68 -25.85
CA ASN A 373 -36.36 6.27 -26.59
C ASN A 373 -37.72 5.93 -25.95
N VAL A 374 -37.86 4.76 -25.32
CA VAL A 374 -39.07 4.39 -24.57
C VAL A 374 -39.22 5.22 -23.30
N LEU A 375 -38.12 5.61 -22.65
CA LEU A 375 -38.17 6.47 -21.47
C LEU A 375 -38.47 7.94 -21.82
N ASP A 376 -38.03 8.42 -22.98
CA ASP A 376 -38.36 9.76 -23.51
C ASP A 376 -39.82 9.84 -24.03
N GLU A 377 -40.45 8.72 -24.40
CA GLU A 377 -41.90 8.68 -24.70
C GLU A 377 -42.78 8.55 -23.43
N ILE A 378 -42.19 8.17 -22.30
CA ILE A 378 -42.86 8.06 -21.00
C ILE A 378 -42.75 9.37 -20.18
N ALA A 379 -41.74 10.20 -20.46
CA ALA A 379 -41.56 11.55 -19.90
C ALA A 379 -42.36 12.60 -20.68
#